data_AF-A0A2R7K387-F1
#
_entry.id   AF-A0A2R7K387-F1
#
_cell.length_a   1.000
_cell.length_b   1.000
_cell.length_c   1.000
_cell.angle_alpha   90.00
_cell.angle_beta   90.00
_cell.angle_gamma   90.00
#
_symmetry.space_group_name_H-M   'P 1'
#
loop_
_entity.id
_entity.type
_entity.pdbx_description
1 polymer ?
#
loop_
_entity_poly.entity_id
_entity_poly.type
_entity_poly.pdbx_seq_one_letter_code
_entity_poly.pdbx_strand_id
1 'polypeptide(L)' 'MALTGKIFVEEKDILYIRGEINGEIKGELKGKMEIAQELKKEGLTNEFIAKTTKLSIQEIEAI' A
#
# COMPACT_ATOMS: atom_id res chain seq x y z
N MET A 1 3.13 -28.78 -21.55
CA MET A 1 4.38 -28.27 -20.95
C MET A 1 4.03 -26.94 -20.29
N ALA A 2 4.11 -26.86 -18.97
CA ALA A 2 3.67 -25.70 -18.22
C ALA A 2 4.51 -24.47 -18.60
N LEU A 3 3.84 -23.34 -18.84
CA LEU A 3 4.43 -22.01 -19.10
C LEU A 3 5.12 -21.42 -17.86
N THR A 4 5.57 -22.25 -16.92
CA THR A 4 6.14 -21.87 -15.62
C THR A 4 7.65 -21.59 -15.68
N GLY A 5 8.24 -21.48 -16.86
CA GLY A 5 9.69 -21.52 -17.07
C GLY A 5 10.39 -20.20 -17.40
N LYS A 6 9.68 -19.08 -17.55
CA LYS A 6 10.32 -17.76 -17.78
C LYS A 6 9.95 -16.82 -16.65
N ILE A 7 10.66 -17.04 -15.54
CA ILE A 7 10.65 -16.21 -14.35
C ILE A 7 11.20 -14.84 -14.73
N PHE A 8 10.37 -13.79 -14.67
CA PHE A 8 10.72 -12.43 -14.23
C PHE A 8 12.18 -11.97 -14.42
N VAL A 9 12.69 -11.83 -15.65
CA VAL A 9 14.04 -11.23 -15.87
C VAL A 9 14.01 -9.98 -16.75
N GLU A 10 12.99 -9.80 -17.60
CA GLU A 10 12.94 -8.63 -18.48
C GLU A 10 11.97 -7.58 -17.94
N GLU A 11 12.50 -6.41 -17.60
CA GLU A 11 11.83 -5.20 -17.10
C GLU A 11 10.64 -4.73 -17.99
N LYS A 12 10.54 -5.27 -19.21
CA LYS A 12 9.48 -4.98 -20.20
C LYS A 12 8.36 -6.04 -20.25
N ASP A 13 8.42 -7.10 -19.46
CA ASP A 13 7.34 -8.09 -19.38
C ASP A 13 6.12 -7.46 -18.69
N ILE A 14 4.94 -7.58 -19.31
CA ILE A 14 3.68 -7.07 -18.77
C ILE A 14 3.40 -7.65 -17.37
N LEU A 15 3.80 -8.90 -17.12
CA LEU A 15 3.64 -9.53 -15.81
C LEU A 15 4.62 -8.97 -14.77
N TYR A 16 5.84 -8.60 -15.19
CA TYR A 16 6.82 -7.94 -14.33
C TYR A 16 6.35 -6.54 -13.94
N ILE A 17 5.94 -5.72 -14.91
CA ILE A 17 5.40 -4.37 -14.69
C ILE A 17 4.15 -4.41 -13.79
N ARG A 18 3.25 -5.36 -14.01
CA ARG A 18 2.09 -5.57 -13.11
C ARG A 18 2.51 -5.95 -11.70
N GLY A 19 3.57 -6.75 -11.55
CA GLY A 19 4.14 -7.11 -10.26
C GLY A 19 4.64 -5.89 -9.50
N GLU A 20 5.44 -5.04 -10.15
CA GLU A 20 6.00 -3.81 -9.56
C GLU A 20 4.91 -2.82 -9.18
N ILE A 21 3.97 -2.51 -10.08
CA ILE A 21 2.85 -1.59 -9.79
C ILE A 21 2.05 -2.08 -8.57
N ASN A 22 1.74 -3.38 -8.52
CA ASN A 22 1.02 -3.94 -7.37
C ASN A 22 1.85 -3.89 -6.08
N GLY A 23 3.17 -4.05 -6.19
CA GLY A 23 4.10 -3.93 -5.07
C GLY A 23 4.14 -2.51 -4.51
N GLU A 24 4.31 -1.51 -5.38
CA GLU A 24 4.32 -0.09 -5.01
C GLU A 24 3.00 0.33 -4.36
N ILE A 25 1.85 -0.01 -4.96
CA ILE A 25 0.53 0.31 -4.41
C ILE A 25 0.36 -0.30 -3.01
N LYS A 26 0.75 -1.57 -2.83
CA LYS A 26 0.69 -2.22 -1.51
C LYS A 26 1.63 -1.59 -0.51
N GLY A 27 2.84 -1.21 -0.94
CA GLY A 27 3.83 -0.53 -0.11
C GLY A 27 3.33 0.83 0.38
N GLU A 28 2.79 1.64 -0.53
CA GLU A 28 2.22 2.94 -0.18
C GLU A 28 1.03 2.82 0.78
N LEU A 29 0.12 1.87 0.53
CA LEU A 29 -1.03 1.63 1.41
C LEU A 29 -0.56 1.20 2.80
N LYS A 30 0.42 0.28 2.88
CA LYS A 30 0.97 -0.17 4.15
C LYS A 30 1.63 0.98 4.92
N GLY A 31 2.43 1.81 4.24
CA GLY A 31 3.06 2.98 4.86
C GLY A 31 2.04 3.98 5.39
N LYS A 32 0.95 4.26 4.65
CA LYS A 32 -0.14 5.13 5.11
C LYS A 32 -0.82 4.59 6.37
N MET A 33 -1.04 3.28 6.43
CA MET A 33 -1.65 2.60 7.59
C MET A 33 -0.73 2.63 8.83
N GLU A 34 0.57 2.41 8.66
CA GLU A 34 1.56 2.49 9.75
C GLU A 34 1.62 3.91 10.32
N ILE A 35 1.66 4.94 9.47
CA ILE A 35 1.60 6.35 9.90
C ILE A 35 0.28 6.63 10.63
N ALA A 36 -0.86 6.18 10.10
CA ALA A 36 -2.15 6.37 10.76
C ALA A 36 -2.19 5.72 12.15
N GLN A 37 -1.60 4.53 12.31
CA GLN A 37 -1.46 3.85 13.61
C GLN A 37 -0.64 4.66 14.61
N GLU A 38 0.50 5.21 14.19
CA GLU A 38 1.34 6.04 15.07
C GLU A 38 0.61 7.31 15.48
N LEU A 39 0.01 8.03 14.54
CA LEU A 39 -0.75 9.25 14.82
C LEU A 39 -1.95 8.99 15.76
N LYS A 40 -2.59 7.82 15.63
CA LYS A 40 -3.68 7.39 16.53
C LYS A 40 -3.17 7.10 17.94
N LYS A 41 -1.99 6.47 18.07
CA LYS A 41 -1.32 6.25 19.37
C LYS A 41 -0.92 7.56 20.04
N GLU A 42 -0.55 8.58 19.26
CA GLU A 42 -0.26 9.92 19.75
C GLU A 42 -1.52 10.70 20.18
N GLY A 43 -2.72 10.16 19.91
CA GLY A 43 -4.00 10.76 20.32
C GLY A 43 -4.50 11.86 19.37
N LEU A 44 -4.02 11.89 18.12
CA LEU A 44 -4.50 12.83 17.11
C LEU A 44 -5.92 12.47 16.64
N THR A 45 -6.65 13.47 16.16
CA THR A 45 -8.04 13.27 15.70
C THR A 45 -8.09 12.51 14.37
N ASN A 46 -9.11 11.69 14.19
CA ASN A 46 -9.32 10.93 12.94
C ASN A 46 -9.38 11.84 11.71
N GLU A 47 -9.92 13.05 11.83
CA GLU A 47 -9.94 14.05 10.75
C GLU A 47 -8.54 14.51 10.33
N PHE A 48 -7.65 14.74 11.31
CA PHE A 48 -6.27 15.12 11.04
C PHE A 48 -5.48 13.97 10.40
N ILE A 49 -5.69 12.75 10.91
CA ILE A 49 -5.08 11.54 10.37
C ILE A 49 -5.54 11.31 8.92
N ALA A 50 -6.83 11.46 8.63
CA ALA A 50 -7.39 11.34 7.28
C ALA A 50 -6.78 12.37 6.32
N LYS A 51 -6.67 13.63 6.75
CA LYS A 51 -6.09 14.70 5.94
C LYS A 51 -4.62 14.45 5.58
N THR A 52 -3.85 13.90 6.53
CA THR A 52 -2.40 13.65 6.43
C THR A 52 -2.10 12.39 5.62
N THR A 53 -2.75 11.27 5.94
CA THR A 53 -2.50 9.96 5.32
C THR A 53 -3.29 9.73 4.03
N LYS A 54 -4.28 10.60 3.74
CA LYS A 54 -5.25 10.44 2.64
C LYS A 54 -6.10 9.18 2.75
N LEU A 55 -6.13 8.55 3.92
CA LEU A 55 -7.07 7.47 4.22
C LEU A 55 -8.46 8.03 4.53
N SER A 56 -9.48 7.22 4.29
CA SER A 56 -10.83 7.51 4.73
C SER A 56 -10.95 7.39 6.25
N ILE A 57 -11.94 8.08 6.82
CA ILE A 57 -12.22 7.99 8.27
C ILE A 57 -12.56 6.54 8.65
N GLN A 58 -13.29 5.82 7.80
CA GLN A 58 -13.64 4.41 8.02
C GLN A 58 -12.41 3.51 8.13
N GLU A 59 -11.41 3.73 7.27
CA GLU A 59 -10.14 3.01 7.34
C GLU A 59 -9.39 3.31 8.65
N ILE A 60 -9.40 4.55 9.11
CA ILE A 60 -8.74 4.96 10.36
C ILE A 60 -9.46 4.43 11.62
N GLU A 61 -10.79 4.31 11.56
CA GLU A 61 -11.58 3.71 12.63
C GLU A 61 -11.37 2.19 12.73
N ALA A 62 -11.13 1.53 11.61
CA ALA A 62 -10.85 0.10 11.54
C ALA A 62 -9.44 -0.31 12.01
N ILE A 63 -8.53 0.66 12.16
CA ILE A 63 -7.18 0.50 12.70
C ILE A 63 -7.19 0.43 14.23
#